data_AF-A0A7V9R1T2-F1
#
_entry.id   AF-A0A7V9R1T2-F1
#
_cell.length_a   1.000
_cell.length_b   1.000
_cell.length_c   1.000
_cell.angle_alpha   90.00
_cell.angle_beta   90.00
_cell.angle_gamma   90.00
#
_symmetry.space_group_name_H-M   'P 1'
#
loop_
_entity.id
_entity.type
_entity.pdbx_description
1 polymer ?
#
loop_
_entity_poly.entity_id
_entity_poly.type
_entity_poly.pdbx_seq_one_letter_code
_entity_poly.pdbx_strand_id
1 'polypeptide(L)'
;MNERATATDRPQLDLDAIVAAGDRRIRRKGIVTAVAATTAVVVITATAASIIGSNQESRPDRVQPAGTGGDFEQRTTSYSTGSVIHYGNHEIDVAPHSLSSFVQTDDGFVFTDKGGLVYLATADTVNRLGQTNQPYGTLLAAGDDGPYVTWLDTDASTFKVYDTAARREVASVEQPPQPKNPGEFDLLAVLALDGSTAYWHTADGVVSYDIDSDQTEVVKAGATTQWLADVADGTLARMSFDDQSITVSRDPHSDGPTVPGFSHATLSPDARYVATDPHDSEQVFEAATGKDVTPAAEGYSFTAVVQWTDADDYVALGIPQGNAEDEPFDLLTCSVSSKTCTPAAKSVGVFGNVQFPIGEDLSDS
;
A
#
# COMPACT_ATOMS: atom_id res chain seq x y z
N MET A 1 -40.93 45.10 25.39
CA MET A 1 -39.81 44.28 25.91
C MET A 1 -39.32 43.50 24.70
N ASN A 2 -38.31 44.01 23.99
CA ASN A 2 -37.85 43.47 22.72
C ASN A 2 -36.50 42.79 22.94
N GLU A 3 -36.49 41.47 22.81
CA GLU A 3 -35.32 40.61 22.90
C GLU A 3 -34.60 40.62 21.54
N ARG A 4 -33.36 41.10 21.50
CA ARG A 4 -32.51 41.06 20.31
C ARG A 4 -31.61 39.83 20.42
N ALA A 5 -31.72 38.93 19.45
CA ALA A 5 -30.81 37.81 19.28
C ALA A 5 -29.38 38.33 19.00
N THR A 6 -28.45 37.92 19.86
CA THR A 6 -27.01 38.17 19.68
C THR A 6 -26.54 37.39 18.47
N ALA A 7 -26.09 38.09 17.43
CA ALA A 7 -25.46 37.47 16.27
C ALA A 7 -24.15 36.81 16.73
N THR A 8 -24.10 35.48 16.66
CA THR A 8 -22.87 34.71 16.83
C THR A 8 -21.98 34.99 15.62
N ASP A 9 -20.79 35.53 15.86
CA ASP A 9 -19.79 35.73 14.82
C ASP A 9 -19.51 34.39 14.13
N ARG A 10 -19.46 34.42 12.80
CA ARG A 10 -19.16 33.23 12.01
C ARG A 10 -17.70 32.84 12.26
N PRO A 11 -17.40 31.56 12.50
CA PRO A 11 -16.02 31.11 12.61
C PRO A 11 -15.28 31.47 11.31
N GLN A 12 -14.19 32.21 11.44
CA GLN A 12 -13.30 32.49 10.32
C GLN A 12 -12.51 31.22 10.03
N LEU A 13 -12.69 30.71 8.82
CA LEU A 13 -11.93 29.58 8.30
C LEU A 13 -10.49 30.08 8.02
N ASP A 14 -9.53 29.59 8.80
CA ASP A 14 -8.12 29.92 8.63
C ASP A 14 -7.53 29.05 7.52
N LEU A 15 -7.55 29.59 6.29
CA LEU A 15 -7.03 28.91 5.11
C LEU A 15 -5.51 28.72 5.18
N ASP A 16 -4.77 29.55 5.94
CA ASP A 16 -3.33 29.42 6.08
C ASP A 16 -2.96 28.23 6.98
N ALA A 17 -3.81 27.90 7.97
CA ALA A 17 -3.63 26.71 8.81
C ALA A 17 -3.83 25.41 8.01
N ILE A 18 -4.78 25.38 7.06
CA ILE A 18 -5.04 24.22 6.20
C ILE A 18 -3.88 24.01 5.21
N VAL A 19 -3.41 25.08 4.55
CA VAL A 19 -2.25 25.01 3.64
C VAL A 19 -0.98 24.59 4.40
N ALA A 20 -0.77 25.07 5.63
CA ALA A 20 0.38 24.69 6.45
C ALA A 20 0.33 23.23 6.96
N ALA A 21 -0.86 22.64 7.10
CA ALA A 21 -1.03 21.23 7.43
C ALA A 21 -0.73 20.34 6.21
N GLY A 22 -1.23 20.71 5.02
CA GLY A 22 -0.92 20.02 3.76
C GLY A 22 0.57 20.02 3.41
N ASP A 23 1.24 21.17 3.56
CA ASP A 23 2.70 21.28 3.33
C ASP A 23 3.54 20.43 4.31
N ARG A 24 3.03 20.14 5.51
CA ARG A 24 3.72 19.27 6.48
C ARG A 24 3.61 17.79 6.11
N ARG A 25 2.47 17.34 5.61
CA ARG A 25 2.25 15.94 5.20
C ARG A 25 3.11 15.58 3.98
N ILE A 26 3.21 16.50 3.01
CA ILE A 26 4.08 16.36 1.83
C ILE A 26 5.56 16.35 2.23
N ARG A 27 5.99 17.18 3.20
CA ARG A 27 7.38 17.19 3.67
C ARG A 27 7.77 15.99 4.54
N ARG A 28 6.82 15.37 5.26
CA ARG A 28 7.15 14.24 6.14
C ARG A 28 7.46 12.95 5.39
N LYS A 29 6.83 12.71 4.24
CA LYS A 29 7.22 11.58 3.37
C LYS A 29 8.59 11.76 2.69
N GLY A 30 9.23 12.94 2.78
CA GLY A 30 10.46 13.26 2.05
C GLY A 30 11.62 13.90 2.81
N ILE A 31 11.69 13.83 4.16
CA ILE A 31 12.83 14.44 4.90
C ILE A 31 13.32 13.55 6.05
N VAL A 32 14.32 12.70 5.79
CA VAL A 32 15.38 12.40 6.77
C VAL A 32 16.76 12.34 6.10
N THR A 33 17.56 13.33 6.47
CA THR A 33 18.99 13.56 6.21
C THR A 33 19.88 12.31 6.31
N ALA A 34 20.58 11.99 5.21
CA ALA A 34 21.70 11.05 5.20
C ALA A 34 22.88 11.59 6.03
N VAL A 35 23.15 10.96 7.18
CA VAL A 35 24.42 11.11 7.89
C VAL A 35 25.40 10.07 7.34
N ALA A 36 26.35 10.52 6.53
CA ALA A 36 27.40 9.70 5.97
C ALA A 36 28.33 9.16 7.06
N ALA A 37 28.33 7.83 7.26
CA ALA A 37 29.40 7.12 7.94
C ALA A 37 30.29 6.44 6.90
N THR A 38 31.40 7.10 6.57
CA THR A 38 32.47 6.57 5.73
C THR A 38 33.23 5.46 6.45
N THR A 39 33.41 4.30 5.82
CA THR A 39 34.58 3.44 6.05
C THR A 39 34.94 2.61 4.82
N ALA A 40 36.22 2.29 4.70
CA ALA A 40 36.94 2.15 3.45
C ALA A 40 36.82 0.80 2.71
N VAL A 41 36.84 0.94 1.39
CA VAL A 41 37.33 0.08 0.29
C VAL A 41 38.12 -1.20 0.65
N VAL A 42 37.75 -2.31 -0.01
CA VAL A 42 38.72 -3.29 -0.55
C VAL A 42 38.38 -3.58 -2.02
N VAL A 43 39.36 -3.33 -2.90
CA VAL A 43 39.33 -3.64 -4.33
C VAL A 43 39.72 -5.11 -4.52
N ILE A 44 38.85 -5.90 -5.16
CA ILE A 44 39.25 -7.16 -5.80
C ILE A 44 38.87 -7.08 -7.27
N THR A 45 39.88 -6.84 -8.09
CA THR A 45 39.86 -7.07 -9.53
C THR A 45 39.88 -8.56 -9.82
N ALA A 46 38.84 -9.10 -10.44
CA ALA A 46 38.91 -10.36 -11.16
C ALA A 46 38.06 -10.28 -12.43
N THR A 47 38.77 -10.25 -13.55
CA THR A 47 38.31 -10.37 -14.92
C THR A 47 37.71 -11.76 -15.15
N ALA A 48 36.48 -11.87 -15.64
CA ALA A 48 35.99 -13.08 -16.29
C ALA A 48 35.03 -12.71 -17.44
N ALA A 49 35.37 -13.25 -18.60
CA ALA A 49 34.73 -13.03 -19.88
C ALA A 49 33.33 -13.67 -19.95
N SER A 50 32.50 -13.07 -20.80
CA SER A 50 31.19 -13.51 -21.23
C SER A 50 31.20 -14.94 -21.80
N ILE A 51 30.37 -15.80 -21.21
CA ILE A 51 29.88 -17.03 -21.84
C ILE A 51 28.36 -16.92 -21.89
N ILE A 52 27.87 -16.59 -23.09
CA ILE A 52 26.48 -16.83 -23.50
C ILE A 52 26.34 -18.34 -23.63
N GLY A 53 25.87 -18.98 -22.56
CA GLY A 53 25.51 -20.38 -22.52
C GLY A 53 24.02 -20.50 -22.25
N SER A 54 23.24 -20.77 -23.28
CA SER A 54 21.83 -21.14 -23.17
C SER A 54 21.72 -22.54 -22.54
N ASN A 55 21.89 -22.60 -21.23
CA ASN A 55 21.48 -23.75 -20.43
C ASN A 55 20.00 -23.56 -20.10
N GLN A 56 19.16 -24.08 -20.99
CA GLN A 56 17.75 -24.31 -20.71
C GLN A 56 17.68 -25.46 -19.68
N GLU A 57 18.01 -25.16 -18.43
CA GLU A 57 17.74 -26.03 -17.30
C GLU A 57 16.24 -26.36 -17.30
N SER A 58 15.94 -27.63 -17.06
CA SER A 58 14.58 -28.14 -17.01
C SER A 58 13.78 -27.31 -16.01
N ARG A 59 12.92 -26.44 -16.54
CA ARG A 59 12.02 -25.60 -15.76
C ARG A 59 11.26 -26.52 -14.80
N PRO A 60 11.33 -26.30 -13.48
CA PRO A 60 10.56 -27.11 -12.53
C PRO A 60 9.10 -27.11 -12.95
N ASP A 61 8.45 -28.27 -12.81
CA ASP A 61 7.04 -28.47 -13.18
C ASP A 61 6.21 -27.27 -12.74
N ARG A 62 5.47 -26.70 -13.70
CA ARG A 62 4.61 -25.54 -13.53
C ARG A 62 3.70 -25.77 -12.32
N VAL A 63 3.96 -25.03 -11.25
CA VAL A 63 3.20 -25.22 -10.01
C VAL A 63 1.92 -24.43 -10.15
N GLN A 64 0.81 -25.16 -10.17
CA GLN A 64 -0.51 -24.57 -10.01
C GLN A 64 -0.66 -24.13 -8.54
N PRO A 65 -1.25 -22.95 -8.26
CA PRO A 65 -1.51 -22.51 -6.89
C PRO A 65 -2.25 -23.60 -6.12
N ALA A 66 -1.87 -23.85 -4.88
CA ALA A 66 -2.69 -24.66 -3.99
C ALA A 66 -4.05 -23.97 -3.85
N GLY A 67 -5.15 -24.73 -3.94
CA GLY A 67 -6.49 -24.16 -4.10
C GLY A 67 -6.89 -23.14 -3.02
N THR A 68 -7.75 -22.20 -3.41
CA THR A 68 -8.37 -21.15 -2.60
C THR A 68 -9.33 -21.74 -1.57
N GLY A 69 -8.85 -22.09 -0.37
CA GLY A 69 -9.75 -22.44 0.74
C GLY A 69 -9.27 -21.97 2.12
N GLY A 70 -8.62 -20.81 2.20
CA GLY A 70 -7.99 -20.31 3.42
C GLY A 70 -8.97 -19.61 4.38
N ASP A 71 -8.67 -19.63 5.68
CA ASP A 71 -9.45 -18.91 6.72
C ASP A 71 -9.42 -17.38 6.56
N PHE A 72 -8.64 -16.85 5.60
CA PHE A 72 -8.41 -15.42 5.39
C PHE A 72 -8.94 -14.88 4.05
N GLU A 73 -9.63 -15.70 3.24
CA GLU A 73 -10.24 -15.26 1.97
C GLU A 73 -11.26 -14.14 2.17
N GLN A 74 -12.00 -14.18 3.28
CA GLN A 74 -12.91 -13.11 3.60
C GLN A 74 -12.13 -11.92 4.14
N ARG A 75 -12.10 -10.81 3.42
CA ARG A 75 -11.60 -9.56 3.99
C ARG A 75 -12.61 -9.02 5.00
N THR A 76 -12.10 -8.66 6.17
CA THR A 76 -12.87 -8.01 7.23
C THR A 76 -12.00 -6.94 7.88
N THR A 77 -12.58 -6.17 8.80
CA THR A 77 -11.86 -5.12 9.52
C THR A 77 -10.59 -5.68 10.15
N SER A 78 -9.47 -5.19 9.65
CA SER A 78 -8.15 -5.65 10.06
C SER A 78 -7.25 -4.47 10.42
N TYR A 79 -6.56 -4.59 11.55
CA TYR A 79 -5.58 -3.61 12.02
C TYR A 79 -4.63 -4.29 12.99
N SER A 80 -3.53 -3.64 13.36
CA SER A 80 -2.67 -4.15 14.43
C SER A 80 -2.46 -3.14 15.54
N THR A 81 -2.21 -3.64 16.74
CA THR A 81 -1.78 -2.86 17.90
C THR A 81 -0.60 -3.58 18.56
N GLY A 82 0.59 -3.01 18.46
CA GLY A 82 1.81 -3.63 19.00
C GLY A 82 2.21 -4.91 18.27
N SER A 83 1.97 -6.07 18.90
CA SER A 83 2.28 -7.41 18.38
C SER A 83 1.03 -8.26 18.13
N VAL A 84 -0.15 -7.64 18.09
CA VAL A 84 -1.42 -8.34 17.85
C VAL A 84 -2.05 -7.79 16.57
N ILE A 85 -2.37 -8.67 15.64
CA ILE A 85 -3.22 -8.37 14.49
C ILE A 85 -4.66 -8.72 14.88
N HIS A 86 -5.54 -7.73 14.79
CA HIS A 86 -6.99 -7.89 14.92
C HIS A 86 -7.56 -8.18 13.54
N TYR A 87 -8.32 -9.26 13.41
CA TYR A 87 -8.95 -9.71 12.16
C TYR A 87 -10.41 -10.07 12.45
N GLY A 88 -11.31 -9.11 12.24
CA GLY A 88 -12.71 -9.22 12.65
C GLY A 88 -12.83 -9.45 14.16
N ASN A 89 -13.27 -10.65 14.56
CA ASN A 89 -13.37 -11.04 15.98
C ASN A 89 -12.20 -11.93 16.46
N HIS A 90 -11.16 -12.08 15.63
CA HIS A 90 -9.99 -12.90 15.92
C HIS A 90 -8.79 -12.01 16.23
N GLU A 91 -7.92 -12.51 17.11
CA GLU A 91 -6.62 -11.91 17.41
C GLU A 91 -5.53 -12.90 17.03
N ILE A 92 -4.49 -12.41 16.35
CA ILE A 92 -3.31 -13.18 15.95
C ILE A 92 -2.12 -12.57 16.67
N ASP A 93 -1.58 -13.29 17.65
CA ASP A 93 -0.39 -12.89 18.38
C ASP A 93 0.86 -13.21 17.55
N VAL A 94 1.61 -12.16 17.17
CA VAL A 94 2.88 -12.28 16.46
C VAL A 94 4.09 -11.99 17.34
N ALA A 95 3.93 -12.00 18.66
CA ALA A 95 5.05 -11.88 19.58
C ALA A 95 6.13 -12.95 19.32
N PRO A 96 7.43 -12.61 19.48
CA PRO A 96 7.96 -11.36 20.02
C PRO A 96 8.13 -10.24 18.97
N HIS A 97 7.57 -10.38 17.77
CA HIS A 97 7.76 -9.44 16.68
C HIS A 97 6.86 -8.20 16.84
N SER A 98 7.41 -7.01 16.63
CA SER A 98 6.63 -5.75 16.59
C SER A 98 6.41 -5.36 15.14
N LEU A 99 5.16 -5.20 14.72
CA LEU A 99 4.84 -4.89 13.33
C LEU A 99 5.32 -3.49 12.93
N SER A 100 5.86 -3.40 11.72
CA SER A 100 6.19 -2.17 11.01
C SER A 100 5.20 -1.96 9.87
N SER A 101 5.06 -2.94 8.96
CA SER A 101 4.00 -2.96 7.92
C SER A 101 3.40 -4.35 7.79
N PHE A 102 2.19 -4.46 7.22
CA PHE A 102 1.60 -5.77 6.86
C PHE A 102 0.59 -5.67 5.72
N VAL A 103 0.33 -6.81 5.07
CA VAL A 103 -0.68 -7.02 4.03
C VAL A 103 -1.45 -8.31 4.32
N GLN A 104 -2.66 -8.44 3.78
CA GLN A 104 -3.46 -9.66 3.84
C GLN A 104 -3.33 -10.45 2.52
N THR A 105 -3.24 -11.78 2.64
CA THR A 105 -3.38 -12.77 1.56
C THR A 105 -4.50 -13.75 1.94
N ASP A 106 -4.92 -14.62 1.02
CA ASP A 106 -5.95 -15.63 1.31
C ASP A 106 -5.55 -16.65 2.39
N ASP A 107 -4.26 -16.78 2.67
CA ASP A 107 -3.69 -17.75 3.61
C ASP A 107 -3.25 -17.15 4.96
N GLY A 108 -3.31 -15.82 5.10
CA GLY A 108 -2.88 -15.13 6.31
C GLY A 108 -2.32 -13.73 6.07
N PHE A 109 -1.60 -13.21 7.06
CA PHE A 109 -0.99 -11.89 7.00
C PHE A 109 0.50 -11.99 6.79
N VAL A 110 1.02 -11.26 5.80
CA VAL A 110 2.46 -11.09 5.63
C VAL A 110 2.84 -9.75 6.22
N PHE A 111 3.80 -9.75 7.14
CA PHE A 111 4.20 -8.54 7.85
C PHE A 111 5.70 -8.40 7.94
N THR A 112 6.14 -7.18 8.23
CA THR A 112 7.53 -6.90 8.59
C THR A 112 7.66 -6.42 10.01
N ASP A 113 8.77 -6.79 10.65
CA ASP A 113 9.15 -6.19 11.93
C ASP A 113 9.98 -4.91 11.74
N LYS A 114 10.24 -4.20 12.83
CA LYS A 114 11.09 -2.98 12.81
C LYS A 114 12.54 -3.22 12.37
N GLY A 115 13.00 -4.47 12.30
CA GLY A 115 14.29 -4.86 11.75
C GLY A 115 14.23 -5.18 10.25
N GLY A 116 13.05 -5.07 9.63
CA GLY A 116 12.81 -5.39 8.24
C GLY A 116 12.72 -6.88 7.95
N LEU A 117 12.61 -7.75 8.96
CA LEU A 117 12.41 -9.18 8.72
C LEU A 117 10.97 -9.42 8.25
N VAL A 118 10.79 -10.22 7.21
CA VAL A 118 9.48 -10.55 6.62
C VAL A 118 8.98 -11.87 7.18
N TYR A 119 7.72 -11.93 7.60
CA TYR A 119 7.07 -13.11 8.18
C TYR A 119 5.69 -13.35 7.58
N LEU A 120 5.26 -14.61 7.55
CA LEU A 120 3.87 -15.02 7.36
C LEU A 120 3.27 -15.40 8.71
N ALA A 121 2.24 -14.68 9.14
CA ALA A 121 1.38 -15.01 10.25
C ALA A 121 0.09 -15.70 9.75
N THR A 122 -0.24 -16.80 10.39
CA THR A 122 -1.52 -17.53 10.28
C THR A 122 -2.16 -17.53 11.67
N ALA A 123 -3.34 -18.15 11.84
CA ALA A 123 -3.97 -18.28 13.15
C ALA A 123 -3.06 -18.93 14.22
N ASP A 124 -2.22 -19.89 13.82
CA ASP A 124 -1.47 -20.73 14.76
C ASP A 124 0.06 -20.58 14.66
N THR A 125 0.57 -19.99 13.58
CA THR A 125 2.01 -19.99 13.29
C THR A 125 2.50 -18.67 12.71
N VAL A 126 3.71 -18.30 13.08
CA VAL A 126 4.48 -17.19 12.51
C VAL A 126 5.78 -17.78 11.94
N ASN A 127 5.97 -17.66 10.62
CA ASN A 127 7.12 -18.21 9.92
C ASN A 127 7.89 -17.10 9.22
N ARG A 128 9.21 -17.03 9.44
CA ARG A 128 10.06 -16.08 8.71
C ARG A 128 10.16 -16.47 7.24
N LEU A 129 9.90 -15.51 6.35
CA LEU A 129 10.01 -15.66 4.90
C LEU A 129 11.33 -15.09 4.36
N GLY A 130 11.74 -13.92 4.85
CA GLY A 130 12.85 -13.17 4.25
C GLY A 130 13.24 -11.92 5.04
N GLN A 131 13.77 -10.94 4.33
CA GLN A 131 14.14 -9.63 4.86
C GLN A 131 13.98 -8.54 3.78
N THR A 132 13.83 -7.31 4.22
CA THR A 132 13.77 -6.07 3.44
C THR A 132 14.35 -4.93 4.29
N ASN A 133 14.83 -3.87 3.64
CA ASN A 133 15.56 -2.75 4.27
C ASN A 133 15.32 -1.50 3.42
N GLN A 134 14.08 -1.35 2.94
CA GLN A 134 13.72 -0.14 2.24
C GLN A 134 13.74 1.03 3.24
N PRO A 135 14.52 2.09 2.98
CA PRO A 135 14.72 3.19 3.92
C PRO A 135 13.48 4.07 4.13
N TYR A 136 12.41 3.85 3.36
CA TYR A 136 11.18 4.67 3.35
C TYR A 136 9.96 3.90 3.86
N GLY A 137 10.18 2.89 4.70
CA GLY A 137 9.16 1.94 5.10
C GLY A 137 9.19 0.73 4.18
N THR A 138 8.94 -0.44 4.76
CA THR A 138 8.89 -1.66 3.99
C THR A 138 7.62 -1.69 3.17
N LEU A 139 7.76 -1.60 1.84
CA LEU A 139 6.66 -1.86 0.90
C LEU A 139 6.48 -3.36 0.71
N LEU A 140 5.41 -3.89 1.29
CA LEU A 140 4.83 -5.17 0.93
C LEU A 140 3.66 -4.90 -0.03
N ALA A 141 3.49 -5.71 -1.07
CA ALA A 141 2.26 -5.69 -1.86
C ALA A 141 1.67 -7.08 -1.96
N ALA A 142 0.35 -7.15 -1.79
CA ALA A 142 -0.49 -8.30 -2.07
C ALA A 142 -1.73 -7.78 -2.82
N GLY A 143 -2.31 -8.61 -3.66
CA GLY A 143 -3.55 -8.27 -4.36
C GLY A 143 -4.75 -8.30 -3.43
N ASP A 144 -5.92 -7.97 -3.98
CA ASP A 144 -7.19 -8.10 -3.26
C ASP A 144 -7.64 -9.55 -3.07
N ASP A 145 -7.09 -10.46 -3.86
CA ASP A 145 -7.27 -11.90 -3.74
C ASP A 145 -5.95 -12.64 -4.00
N GLY A 146 -5.93 -13.91 -3.61
CA GLY A 146 -4.86 -14.84 -3.94
C GLY A 146 -3.75 -14.96 -2.90
N PRO A 147 -2.79 -15.86 -3.19
CA PRO A 147 -1.77 -16.27 -2.23
C PRO A 147 -0.45 -15.50 -2.37
N TYR A 148 -0.37 -14.52 -3.27
CA TYR A 148 0.92 -13.92 -3.60
C TYR A 148 1.20 -12.67 -2.77
N VAL A 149 2.45 -12.56 -2.33
CA VAL A 149 3.03 -11.35 -1.76
C VAL A 149 4.35 -11.06 -2.45
N THR A 150 4.66 -9.78 -2.63
CA THR A 150 5.93 -9.33 -3.20
C THR A 150 6.59 -8.25 -2.34
N TRP A 151 7.92 -8.26 -2.31
CA TRP A 151 8.76 -7.26 -1.62
C TRP A 151 10.13 -7.12 -2.29
N LEU A 152 10.90 -6.09 -1.91
CA LEU A 152 12.31 -5.93 -2.31
C LEU A 152 13.25 -6.46 -1.22
N ASP A 153 14.12 -7.42 -1.54
CA ASP A 153 15.09 -8.02 -0.62
C ASP A 153 16.29 -7.08 -0.32
N THR A 154 16.86 -7.19 0.88
CA THR A 154 17.95 -6.30 1.38
C THR A 154 19.26 -6.46 0.66
N ASP A 155 19.62 -7.69 0.37
CA ASP A 155 21.01 -8.03 0.09
C ASP A 155 21.35 -7.87 -1.40
N ALA A 156 20.34 -7.73 -2.26
CA ALA A 156 20.52 -8.06 -3.68
C ALA A 156 19.72 -7.23 -4.70
N SER A 157 19.13 -6.07 -4.37
CA SER A 157 18.26 -5.35 -5.34
C SER A 157 17.27 -6.31 -6.03
N THR A 158 16.76 -7.29 -5.28
CA THR A 158 16.07 -8.45 -5.84
C THR A 158 14.62 -8.38 -5.40
N PHE A 159 13.70 -8.40 -6.37
CA PHE A 159 12.28 -8.55 -6.06
C PHE A 159 11.97 -10.01 -5.78
N LYS A 160 11.23 -10.24 -4.70
CA LYS A 160 10.82 -11.57 -4.24
C LYS A 160 9.32 -11.70 -4.40
N VAL A 161 8.87 -12.86 -4.87
CA VAL A 161 7.46 -13.26 -4.85
C VAL A 161 7.34 -14.56 -4.09
N TYR A 162 6.44 -14.60 -3.11
CA TYR A 162 6.16 -15.76 -2.29
C TYR A 162 4.70 -16.17 -2.42
N ASP A 163 4.47 -17.47 -2.58
CA ASP A 163 3.15 -18.11 -2.59
C ASP A 163 2.84 -18.60 -1.18
N THR A 164 1.94 -17.93 -0.48
CA THR A 164 1.58 -18.21 0.91
C THR A 164 0.82 -19.53 1.06
N ALA A 165 0.00 -19.90 0.07
CA ALA A 165 -0.69 -21.19 0.01
C ALA A 165 0.30 -22.35 -0.16
N ALA A 166 1.21 -22.25 -1.13
CA ALA A 166 2.22 -23.28 -1.39
C ALA A 166 3.42 -23.21 -0.43
N ARG A 167 3.50 -22.16 0.40
CA ARG A 167 4.57 -21.89 1.37
C ARG A 167 5.97 -21.96 0.76
N ARG A 168 6.15 -21.30 -0.38
CA ARG A 168 7.46 -21.25 -1.05
C ARG A 168 7.65 -19.97 -1.86
N GLU A 169 8.91 -19.59 -2.01
CA GLU A 169 9.31 -18.58 -2.99
C GLU A 169 9.03 -19.12 -4.41
N VAL A 170 8.38 -18.29 -5.23
CA VAL A 170 8.02 -18.63 -6.62
C VAL A 170 8.77 -17.79 -7.64
N ALA A 171 9.27 -16.61 -7.25
CA ALA A 171 10.15 -15.79 -8.08
C ALA A 171 11.19 -15.03 -7.25
N SER A 172 12.35 -14.83 -7.88
CA SER A 172 13.46 -14.03 -7.36
C SER A 172 14.12 -13.31 -8.54
N VAL A 173 13.79 -12.04 -8.73
CA VAL A 173 14.17 -11.28 -9.92
C VAL A 173 15.22 -10.23 -9.54
N GLU A 174 16.49 -10.52 -9.87
CA GLU A 174 17.59 -9.60 -9.67
C GLU A 174 17.44 -8.36 -10.56
N GLN A 175 17.59 -7.17 -9.98
CA GLN A 175 17.63 -5.92 -10.73
C GLN A 175 19.07 -5.45 -10.95
N PRO A 176 19.33 -4.72 -12.04
CA PRO A 176 20.58 -4.00 -12.19
C PRO A 176 20.85 -3.10 -10.97
N PRO A 177 22.12 -2.91 -10.58
CA PRO A 177 22.46 -1.99 -9.50
C PRO A 177 21.93 -0.59 -9.79
N GLN A 178 21.24 -0.01 -8.80
CA GLN A 178 20.79 1.38 -8.87
C GLN A 178 22.00 2.34 -8.98
N PRO A 179 21.85 3.52 -9.60
CA PRO A 179 22.85 4.57 -9.55
C PRO A 179 23.23 4.88 -8.10
N LYS A 180 24.47 5.33 -7.86
CA LYS A 180 24.92 5.62 -6.48
C LYS A 180 24.13 6.70 -5.76
N ASN A 181 23.49 7.60 -6.52
CA ASN A 181 22.66 8.69 -6.04
C ASN A 181 21.39 8.71 -6.89
N PRO A 182 20.47 7.75 -6.72
CA PRO A 182 19.20 7.81 -7.40
C PRO A 182 18.47 9.07 -6.91
N GLY A 183 17.66 9.70 -7.75
CA GLY A 183 16.66 10.63 -7.24
C GLY A 183 15.78 9.92 -6.21
N GLU A 184 15.18 10.68 -5.30
CA GLU A 184 14.26 10.15 -4.28
C GLU A 184 13.16 9.26 -4.90
N PHE A 185 12.73 9.59 -6.12
CA PHE A 185 11.70 8.88 -6.86
C PHE A 185 12.23 7.85 -7.88
N ASP A 186 13.54 7.61 -7.90
CA ASP A 186 14.19 6.68 -8.83
C ASP A 186 14.57 5.34 -8.16
N LEU A 187 14.07 5.09 -6.95
CA LEU A 187 14.41 3.91 -6.15
C LEU A 187 13.71 2.65 -6.65
N LEU A 188 14.33 1.48 -6.45
CA LEU A 188 13.61 0.21 -6.62
C LEU A 188 12.45 0.17 -5.62
N ALA A 189 11.24 -0.10 -6.09
CA ALA A 189 10.07 -0.17 -5.24
C ALA A 189 9.11 -1.25 -5.73
N VAL A 190 8.46 -1.90 -4.80
CA VAL A 190 7.25 -2.66 -5.07
C VAL A 190 6.09 -1.66 -5.08
N LEU A 191 5.24 -1.72 -6.11
CA LEU A 191 4.15 -0.76 -6.28
C LEU A 191 2.79 -1.42 -6.03
N ALA A 192 2.52 -2.56 -6.67
CA ALA A 192 1.25 -3.26 -6.57
C ALA A 192 1.40 -4.75 -6.93
N LEU A 193 0.36 -5.54 -6.65
CA LEU A 193 0.22 -6.91 -7.11
C LEU A 193 -1.26 -7.16 -7.45
N ASP A 194 -1.54 -7.72 -8.62
CA ASP A 194 -2.90 -8.02 -9.10
C ASP A 194 -2.90 -9.42 -9.71
N GLY A 195 -3.55 -10.37 -9.01
CA GLY A 195 -3.50 -11.80 -9.34
C GLY A 195 -2.06 -12.32 -9.47
N SER A 196 -1.69 -12.79 -10.67
CA SER A 196 -0.36 -13.31 -10.99
C SER A 196 0.62 -12.25 -11.53
N THR A 197 0.28 -10.95 -11.45
CA THR A 197 1.10 -9.86 -12.00
C THR A 197 1.59 -8.95 -10.89
N ALA A 198 2.91 -8.88 -10.70
CA ALA A 198 3.54 -7.92 -9.80
C ALA A 198 3.95 -6.66 -10.56
N TYR A 199 3.78 -5.49 -9.95
CA TYR A 199 4.18 -4.21 -10.53
C TYR A 199 5.28 -3.57 -9.70
N TRP A 200 6.39 -3.25 -10.35
CA TRP A 200 7.59 -2.74 -9.69
C TRP A 200 8.09 -1.47 -10.38
N HIS A 201 8.75 -0.62 -9.63
CA HIS A 201 9.58 0.45 -10.16
C HIS A 201 11.03 -0.02 -10.28
N THR A 202 11.61 0.19 -11.46
CA THR A 202 12.99 -0.17 -11.81
C THR A 202 13.73 1.03 -12.40
N ALA A 203 15.01 0.87 -12.75
CA ALA A 203 15.75 1.92 -13.44
C ALA A 203 15.16 2.29 -14.82
N ASP A 204 14.37 1.40 -15.44
CA ASP A 204 13.71 1.63 -16.73
C ASP A 204 12.33 2.30 -16.59
N GLY A 205 11.85 2.50 -15.36
CA GLY A 205 10.51 2.99 -15.02
C GLY A 205 9.63 1.88 -14.41
N VAL A 206 8.32 1.98 -14.64
CA VAL A 206 7.37 0.99 -14.10
C VAL A 206 7.27 -0.22 -15.03
N VAL A 207 7.45 -1.40 -14.45
CA VAL A 207 7.39 -2.69 -15.11
C VAL A 207 6.32 -3.58 -14.48
N SER A 208 5.80 -4.50 -15.27
CA SER A 208 4.98 -5.62 -14.81
C SER A 208 5.79 -6.91 -14.92
N TYR A 209 5.62 -7.80 -13.96
CA TYR A 209 6.21 -9.12 -13.92
C TYR A 209 5.09 -10.16 -13.78
N ASP A 210 4.93 -10.99 -14.80
CA ASP A 210 3.98 -12.10 -14.81
C ASP A 210 4.64 -13.34 -14.17
N ILE A 211 4.12 -13.74 -13.01
CA ILE A 211 4.65 -14.81 -12.16
C ILE A 211 4.58 -16.18 -12.86
N ASP A 212 3.53 -16.41 -13.65
CA ASP A 212 3.26 -17.72 -14.28
C ASP A 212 4.13 -17.98 -15.52
N SER A 213 4.45 -16.92 -16.25
CA SER A 213 5.23 -16.96 -17.49
C SER A 213 6.69 -16.57 -17.28
N ASP A 214 7.03 -15.98 -16.14
CA ASP A 214 8.36 -15.41 -15.83
C ASP A 214 8.76 -14.41 -16.91
N GLN A 215 7.85 -13.48 -17.22
CA GLN A 215 8.06 -12.43 -18.22
C GLN A 215 7.98 -11.06 -17.54
N THR A 216 8.89 -10.17 -17.94
CA THR A 216 8.88 -8.77 -17.52
C THR A 216 8.56 -7.89 -18.72
N GLU A 217 7.61 -6.98 -18.56
CA GLU A 217 7.25 -5.99 -19.57
C GLU A 217 7.30 -4.57 -19.00
N VAL A 218 7.80 -3.63 -19.79
CA VAL A 218 7.79 -2.21 -19.42
C VAL A 218 6.38 -1.66 -19.63
N VAL A 219 5.72 -1.31 -18.52
CA VAL A 219 4.38 -0.69 -18.53
C VAL A 219 4.49 0.79 -18.89
N LYS A 220 5.45 1.49 -18.27
CA LYS A 220 5.70 2.91 -18.53
C LYS A 220 7.18 3.25 -18.35
N ALA A 221 7.86 3.42 -19.48
CA ALA A 221 9.27 3.82 -19.50
C ALA A 221 9.47 5.20 -18.85
N GLY A 222 10.47 5.30 -17.97
CA GLY A 222 10.86 6.54 -17.29
C GLY A 222 9.81 7.13 -16.34
N ALA A 223 8.75 6.38 -16.02
CA ALA A 223 7.85 6.73 -14.92
C ALA A 223 8.59 6.64 -13.59
N THR A 224 8.23 7.52 -12.65
CA THR A 224 8.73 7.49 -11.27
C THR A 224 7.98 6.47 -10.42
N THR A 225 8.48 6.20 -9.22
CA THR A 225 7.80 5.33 -8.23
C THR A 225 6.38 5.76 -7.92
N GLN A 226 6.06 7.05 -8.04
CA GLN A 226 4.74 7.61 -7.73
C GLN A 226 3.77 7.58 -8.92
N TRP A 227 4.19 7.11 -10.10
CA TRP A 227 3.30 7.12 -11.27
C TRP A 227 2.14 6.13 -11.11
N LEU A 228 2.37 4.99 -10.47
CA LEU A 228 1.36 3.96 -10.22
C LEU A 228 1.03 3.95 -8.73
N ALA A 229 -0.25 4.17 -8.40
CA ALA A 229 -0.72 4.12 -7.03
C ALA A 229 -1.25 2.73 -6.66
N ASP A 230 -2.04 2.12 -7.55
CA ASP A 230 -2.66 0.82 -7.29
C ASP A 230 -3.04 0.10 -8.60
N VAL A 231 -3.27 -1.21 -8.52
CA VAL A 231 -3.78 -2.06 -9.61
C VAL A 231 -4.79 -3.07 -9.08
N ALA A 232 -5.97 -3.15 -9.70
CA ALA A 232 -6.97 -4.17 -9.43
C ALA A 232 -7.73 -4.56 -10.71
N ASP A 233 -8.06 -5.84 -10.91
CA ASP A 233 -8.76 -6.36 -12.11
C ASP A 233 -8.18 -5.83 -13.44
N GLY A 234 -6.85 -5.85 -13.54
CA GLY A 234 -6.06 -5.37 -14.66
C GLY A 234 -6.17 -3.87 -14.93
N THR A 235 -6.73 -3.10 -14.00
CA THR A 235 -6.97 -1.65 -14.12
C THR A 235 -5.97 -0.90 -13.27
N LEU A 236 -5.32 0.11 -13.83
CA LEU A 236 -4.28 0.89 -13.16
C LEU A 236 -4.85 2.21 -12.66
N ALA A 237 -4.60 2.55 -11.40
CA ALA A 237 -4.76 3.89 -10.84
C ALA A 237 -3.42 4.64 -10.94
N ARG A 238 -3.35 5.61 -11.85
CA ARG A 238 -2.11 6.35 -12.16
C ARG A 238 -2.18 7.78 -11.68
N MET A 239 -1.14 8.26 -11.00
CA MET A 239 -1.10 9.63 -10.48
C MET A 239 -0.55 10.62 -11.51
N SER A 240 -1.18 11.79 -11.60
CA SER A 240 -0.66 12.99 -12.27
C SER A 240 -0.39 14.08 -11.23
N PHE A 241 0.88 14.42 -11.03
CA PHE A 241 1.28 15.50 -10.11
C PHE A 241 0.95 16.89 -10.65
N ASP A 242 1.04 17.08 -11.96
CA ASP A 242 0.78 18.36 -12.60
C ASP A 242 -0.70 18.76 -12.47
N ASP A 243 -1.59 17.77 -12.58
CA ASP A 243 -3.04 17.99 -12.58
C ASP A 243 -3.71 17.64 -11.23
N GLN A 244 -2.96 17.10 -10.27
CA GLN A 244 -3.49 16.56 -9.00
C GLN A 244 -4.70 15.66 -9.24
N SER A 245 -4.51 14.66 -10.10
CA SER A 245 -5.56 13.73 -10.50
C SER A 245 -5.08 12.30 -10.57
N ILE A 246 -6.04 11.39 -10.47
CA ILE A 246 -5.84 9.95 -10.66
C ILE A 246 -6.52 9.55 -11.96
N THR A 247 -5.78 8.95 -12.88
CA THR A 247 -6.34 8.35 -14.10
C THR A 247 -6.55 6.86 -13.89
N VAL A 248 -7.78 6.37 -14.10
CA VAL A 248 -8.13 4.96 -13.91
C VAL A 248 -8.35 4.30 -15.26
N SER A 249 -7.49 3.36 -15.65
CA SER A 249 -7.53 2.74 -17.00
C SER A 249 -6.79 1.42 -17.04
N ARG A 250 -7.29 0.46 -17.83
CA ARG A 250 -6.56 -0.78 -18.18
C ARG A 250 -5.41 -0.55 -19.16
N ASP A 251 -5.52 0.49 -19.99
CA ASP A 251 -4.45 0.89 -20.91
C ASP A 251 -3.52 1.90 -20.20
N PRO A 252 -2.23 1.57 -19.98
CA PRO A 252 -1.26 2.45 -19.33
C PRO A 252 -0.88 3.69 -20.14
N HIS A 253 -1.35 3.80 -21.39
CA HIS A 253 -1.12 4.94 -22.29
C HIS A 253 -2.38 5.75 -22.59
N SER A 254 -3.54 5.31 -22.13
CA SER A 254 -4.79 6.06 -22.31
C SER A 254 -4.85 7.27 -21.36
N ASP A 255 -5.53 8.32 -21.78
CA ASP A 255 -5.86 9.46 -20.90
C ASP A 255 -7.08 9.18 -20.01
N GLY A 256 -7.83 8.09 -20.27
CA GLY A 256 -8.88 7.51 -19.40
C GLY A 256 -9.92 8.48 -18.81
N PRO A 257 -10.80 7.97 -17.93
CA PRO A 257 -11.44 8.79 -16.92
C PRO A 257 -10.42 9.26 -15.86
N THR A 258 -10.58 10.50 -15.41
CA THR A 258 -9.78 11.07 -14.33
C THR A 258 -10.67 11.50 -13.16
N VAL A 259 -10.13 11.40 -11.95
CA VAL A 259 -10.75 11.89 -10.72
C VAL A 259 -9.81 12.84 -10.00
N PRO A 260 -10.33 13.84 -9.25
CA PRO A 260 -9.49 14.65 -8.38
C PRO A 260 -8.82 13.76 -7.34
N GLY A 261 -7.53 13.97 -7.07
CA GLY A 261 -6.83 13.16 -6.07
C GLY A 261 -5.33 13.34 -6.11
N PHE A 262 -4.70 13.30 -4.95
CA PHE A 262 -3.26 13.49 -4.83
C PHE A 262 -2.66 12.48 -3.83
N SER A 263 -1.41 12.09 -4.05
CA SER A 263 -0.54 11.29 -3.17
C SER A 263 -0.92 9.82 -2.91
N HIS A 264 -2.20 9.48 -2.92
CA HIS A 264 -2.68 8.12 -2.67
C HIS A 264 -3.91 7.83 -3.52
N ALA A 265 -4.00 6.59 -4.00
CA ALA A 265 -5.23 6.04 -4.54
C ALA A 265 -5.28 4.54 -4.31
N THR A 266 -6.46 4.01 -4.02
CA THR A 266 -6.69 2.57 -3.97
C THR A 266 -7.96 2.19 -4.72
N LEU A 267 -7.89 1.12 -5.50
CA LEU A 267 -8.99 0.61 -6.30
C LEU A 267 -9.81 -0.40 -5.50
N SER A 268 -11.12 -0.42 -5.72
CA SER A 268 -11.93 -1.58 -5.31
C SER A 268 -11.45 -2.84 -6.05
N PRO A 269 -11.68 -4.05 -5.52
CA PRO A 269 -11.24 -5.30 -6.14
C PRO A 269 -11.69 -5.50 -7.60
N ASP A 270 -12.85 -4.94 -7.99
CA ASP A 270 -13.36 -4.97 -9.36
C ASP A 270 -13.06 -3.69 -10.16
N ALA A 271 -12.19 -2.83 -9.61
CA ALA A 271 -11.78 -1.51 -10.10
C ALA A 271 -12.93 -0.55 -10.47
N ARG A 272 -14.14 -0.79 -9.95
CA ARG A 272 -15.29 0.08 -10.18
C ARG A 272 -15.18 1.40 -9.42
N TYR A 273 -14.52 1.38 -8.27
CA TYR A 273 -14.33 2.54 -7.41
C TYR A 273 -12.85 2.81 -7.22
N VAL A 274 -12.53 4.09 -7.02
CA VAL A 274 -11.21 4.54 -6.61
C VAL A 274 -11.38 5.46 -5.40
N ALA A 275 -10.68 5.17 -4.31
CA ALA A 275 -10.54 6.09 -3.19
C ALA A 275 -9.28 6.94 -3.41
N THR A 276 -9.37 8.24 -3.16
CA THR A 276 -8.23 9.17 -3.20
C THR A 276 -8.49 10.42 -2.35
N ASP A 277 -7.46 11.23 -2.09
CA ASP A 277 -7.51 12.40 -1.20
C ASP A 277 -7.29 13.72 -1.97
N PRO A 278 -8.34 14.33 -2.56
CA PRO A 278 -8.20 15.60 -3.29
C PRO A 278 -8.14 16.84 -2.38
N HIS A 279 -8.60 16.77 -1.13
CA HIS A 279 -8.85 17.94 -0.28
C HIS A 279 -8.63 17.67 1.23
N ASP A 280 -7.58 16.92 1.58
CA ASP A 280 -7.29 16.48 2.96
C ASP A 280 -8.47 15.71 3.60
N SER A 281 -9.23 15.01 2.76
CA SER A 281 -10.29 14.08 3.12
C SER A 281 -10.42 13.07 2.00
N GLU A 282 -10.36 11.79 2.35
CA GLU A 282 -10.53 10.72 1.37
C GLU A 282 -11.94 10.74 0.79
N GLN A 283 -12.02 10.64 -0.52
CA GLN A 283 -13.25 10.56 -1.30
C GLN A 283 -13.22 9.29 -2.15
N VAL A 284 -14.39 8.70 -2.38
CA VAL A 284 -14.56 7.53 -3.24
C VAL A 284 -15.29 7.96 -4.51
N PHE A 285 -14.70 7.65 -5.66
CA PHE A 285 -15.25 7.98 -6.97
C PHE A 285 -15.58 6.73 -7.77
N GLU A 286 -16.66 6.77 -8.55
CA GLU A 286 -16.94 5.78 -9.59
C GLU A 286 -15.93 5.96 -10.73
N ALA A 287 -15.04 5.00 -10.92
CA ALA A 287 -13.89 5.09 -11.81
C ALA A 287 -14.29 5.41 -13.26
N ALA A 288 -15.40 4.85 -13.74
CA ALA A 288 -15.84 5.03 -15.12
C ALA A 288 -16.36 6.45 -15.42
N THR A 289 -16.94 7.13 -14.43
CA THR A 289 -17.66 8.40 -14.64
C THR A 289 -17.01 9.58 -13.92
N GLY A 290 -16.11 9.31 -12.98
CA GLY A 290 -15.53 10.28 -12.06
C GLY A 290 -16.52 10.87 -11.05
N LYS A 291 -17.69 10.24 -10.89
CA LYS A 291 -18.72 10.71 -9.95
C LYS A 291 -18.30 10.38 -8.52
N ASP A 292 -18.32 11.39 -7.65
CA ASP A 292 -18.20 11.21 -6.20
C ASP A 292 -19.37 10.37 -5.66
N VAL A 293 -19.03 9.23 -5.06
CA VAL A 293 -19.94 8.26 -4.46
C VAL A 293 -19.61 8.02 -2.98
N THR A 294 -18.82 8.92 -2.36
CA THR A 294 -18.37 8.82 -0.98
C THR A 294 -19.57 8.63 -0.03
N PRO A 295 -19.63 7.51 0.72
CA PRO A 295 -20.58 7.28 1.80
C PRO A 295 -20.56 8.38 2.87
N ALA A 296 -21.71 8.66 3.48
CA ALA A 296 -21.77 9.60 4.58
C ALA A 296 -21.23 8.97 5.88
N ALA A 297 -20.24 9.62 6.50
CA ALA A 297 -19.68 9.26 7.81
C ALA A 297 -20.13 10.25 8.89
N GLU A 298 -21.42 10.23 9.24
CA GLU A 298 -21.97 11.12 10.25
C GLU A 298 -21.25 10.99 11.61
N GLY A 299 -20.88 12.12 12.21
CA GLY A 299 -20.17 12.15 13.49
C GLY A 299 -18.65 12.07 13.40
N TYR A 300 -18.09 12.02 12.19
CA TYR A 300 -16.65 12.05 11.94
C TYR A 300 -16.24 13.35 11.22
N SER A 301 -15.07 13.89 11.54
CA SER A 301 -14.51 15.09 10.89
C SER A 301 -13.51 14.77 9.79
N PHE A 302 -12.98 13.55 9.78
CA PHE A 302 -12.03 13.05 8.79
C PHE A 302 -12.24 11.55 8.62
N THR A 303 -12.11 11.07 7.38
CA THR A 303 -12.07 9.65 7.06
C THR A 303 -10.98 9.34 6.04
N ALA A 304 -10.31 8.20 6.19
CA ALA A 304 -9.35 7.68 5.23
C ALA A 304 -9.61 6.19 4.96
N VAL A 305 -9.66 5.79 3.69
CA VAL A 305 -9.80 4.38 3.31
C VAL A 305 -8.51 3.64 3.66
N VAL A 306 -8.62 2.52 4.36
CA VAL A 306 -7.47 1.71 4.78
C VAL A 306 -7.48 0.30 4.22
N GLN A 307 -8.63 -0.19 3.74
CA GLN A 307 -8.74 -1.52 3.13
C GLN A 307 -10.07 -1.66 2.39
N TRP A 308 -10.07 -2.12 1.15
CA TRP A 308 -11.28 -2.66 0.54
C TRP A 308 -11.57 -4.06 1.07
N THR A 309 -12.80 -4.30 1.53
CA THR A 309 -13.23 -5.63 2.01
C THR A 309 -13.98 -6.42 0.94
N ASP A 310 -14.59 -5.72 -0.01
CA ASP A 310 -15.07 -6.29 -1.27
C ASP A 310 -15.22 -5.19 -2.33
N ALA A 311 -15.91 -5.48 -3.43
CA ALA A 311 -16.14 -4.56 -4.55
C ALA A 311 -16.96 -3.29 -4.21
N ASP A 312 -17.71 -3.27 -3.11
CA ASP A 312 -18.60 -2.17 -2.72
C ASP A 312 -18.35 -1.67 -1.28
N ASP A 313 -17.77 -2.51 -0.44
CA ASP A 313 -17.53 -2.26 0.97
C ASP A 313 -16.04 -2.08 1.27
N TYR A 314 -15.73 -1.15 2.16
CA TYR A 314 -14.37 -0.86 2.61
C TYR A 314 -14.34 -0.49 4.10
N VAL A 315 -13.14 -0.59 4.67
CA VAL A 315 -12.83 -0.12 6.01
C VAL A 315 -12.15 1.24 5.89
N ALA A 316 -12.63 2.19 6.69
CA ALA A 316 -12.01 3.49 6.83
C ALA A 316 -11.59 3.75 8.28
N LEU A 317 -10.46 4.43 8.45
CA LEU A 317 -10.19 5.18 9.68
C LEU A 317 -11.13 6.38 9.74
N GLY A 318 -11.69 6.65 10.91
CA GLY A 318 -12.53 7.83 11.16
C GLY A 318 -12.11 8.56 12.44
N ILE A 319 -11.88 9.87 12.33
CA ILE A 319 -11.63 10.74 13.49
C ILE A 319 -12.98 11.33 13.96
N PRO A 320 -13.48 11.01 15.17
CA PRO A 320 -14.74 11.55 15.66
C PRO A 320 -14.73 13.08 15.73
N GLN A 321 -15.89 13.71 15.47
CA GLN A 321 -16.03 15.16 15.55
C GLN A 321 -15.70 15.67 16.95
N GLY A 322 -14.83 16.68 17.02
CA GLY A 322 -14.40 17.30 18.27
C GLY A 322 -13.17 16.65 18.90
N ASN A 323 -12.72 15.50 18.38
CA ASN A 323 -11.46 14.89 18.79
C ASN A 323 -10.29 15.63 18.15
N ALA A 324 -9.18 15.73 18.89
CA ALA A 324 -7.89 16.14 18.35
C ALA A 324 -7.19 14.97 17.64
N GLU A 325 -6.17 15.27 16.81
CA GLU A 325 -5.41 14.25 16.07
C GLU A 325 -4.66 13.26 16.97
N ASP A 326 -4.36 13.63 18.22
CA ASP A 326 -3.72 12.78 19.22
C ASP A 326 -4.72 11.96 20.06
N GLU A 327 -6.01 12.06 19.78
CA GLU A 327 -7.04 11.24 20.39
C GLU A 327 -7.31 9.96 19.57
N PRO A 328 -7.85 8.91 20.21
CA PRO A 328 -8.12 7.67 19.51
C PRO A 328 -9.10 7.84 18.35
N PHE A 329 -8.81 7.19 17.23
CA PHE A 329 -9.72 7.08 16.09
C PHE A 329 -10.56 5.80 16.17
N ASP A 330 -11.64 5.78 15.40
CA ASP A 330 -12.47 4.59 15.16
C ASP A 330 -12.13 3.97 13.81
N LEU A 331 -12.53 2.71 13.62
CA LEU A 331 -12.62 2.08 12.30
C LEU A 331 -14.09 1.95 11.92
N LEU A 332 -14.39 2.30 10.67
CA LEU A 332 -15.71 2.31 10.08
C LEU A 332 -15.77 1.26 8.99
N THR A 333 -16.86 0.50 8.92
CA THR A 333 -17.24 -0.22 7.70
C THR A 333 -18.16 0.68 6.90
N CYS A 334 -17.75 0.99 5.68
CA CYS A 334 -18.44 1.86 4.75
C CYS A 334 -18.86 1.07 3.51
N SER A 335 -20.00 1.44 2.95
CA SER A 335 -20.60 0.77 1.79
C SER A 335 -21.05 1.79 0.76
N VAL A 336 -20.53 1.67 -0.46
CA VAL A 336 -20.79 2.60 -1.56
C VAL A 336 -22.24 2.53 -2.02
N SER A 337 -22.79 1.31 -2.17
CA SER A 337 -24.18 1.11 -2.62
C SER A 337 -25.20 1.63 -1.62
N SER A 338 -24.98 1.41 -0.32
CA SER A 338 -25.87 1.89 0.73
C SER A 338 -25.62 3.35 1.11
N LYS A 339 -24.44 3.90 0.78
CA LYS A 339 -23.96 5.24 1.12
C LYS A 339 -23.88 5.48 2.62
N THR A 340 -23.56 4.45 3.38
CA THR A 340 -23.46 4.53 4.84
C THR A 340 -22.09 4.09 5.33
N CYS A 341 -21.64 4.69 6.43
CA CYS A 341 -20.54 4.21 7.24
C CYS A 341 -21.06 3.90 8.64
N THR A 342 -20.60 2.78 9.22
CA THR A 342 -20.94 2.37 10.59
C THR A 342 -19.68 2.01 11.37
N PRO A 343 -19.58 2.32 12.67
CA PRO A 343 -18.40 1.95 13.45
C PRO A 343 -18.26 0.43 13.55
N ALA A 344 -17.11 -0.10 13.10
CA ALA A 344 -16.72 -1.49 13.23
C ALA A 344 -15.91 -1.73 14.51
N ALA A 345 -15.00 -0.81 14.83
CA ALA A 345 -14.22 -0.82 16.06
C ALA A 345 -14.06 0.63 16.57
N LYS A 346 -14.06 0.81 17.89
CA LYS A 346 -14.01 2.15 18.51
C LYS A 346 -12.74 2.32 19.32
N SER A 347 -12.18 3.54 19.27
CA SER A 347 -10.99 3.92 20.04
C SER A 347 -9.84 2.93 19.85
N VAL A 348 -9.58 2.57 18.59
CA VAL A 348 -8.64 1.52 18.18
C VAL A 348 -7.20 1.87 18.56
N GLY A 349 -6.88 3.16 18.54
CA GLY A 349 -5.59 3.68 18.97
C GLY A 349 -5.36 5.06 18.41
N VAL A 350 -4.13 5.55 18.59
CA VAL A 350 -3.65 6.81 18.04
C VAL A 350 -2.66 6.53 16.91
N PHE A 351 -2.43 7.52 16.05
CA PHE A 351 -1.43 7.42 14.99
C PHE A 351 -0.06 6.98 15.53
N GLY A 352 0.62 6.14 14.76
CA GLY A 352 1.91 5.54 15.08
C GLY A 352 1.90 4.32 15.99
N ASN A 353 0.77 4.00 16.64
CA ASN A 353 0.60 2.79 17.45
C ASN A 353 -0.27 1.72 16.78
N VAL A 354 -0.87 2.06 15.65
CA VAL A 354 -1.77 1.20 14.87
C VAL A 354 -1.22 1.10 13.46
N GLN A 355 -1.26 -0.10 12.88
CA GLN A 355 -0.96 -0.33 11.47
C GLN A 355 -2.19 -0.92 10.76
N PHE A 356 -2.24 -0.74 9.43
CA PHE A 356 -3.28 -1.28 8.56
C PHE A 356 -2.68 -2.22 7.50
N PRO A 357 -3.48 -3.12 6.90
CA PRO A 357 -3.01 -4.08 5.90
C PRO A 357 -2.71 -3.45 4.52
N ILE A 358 -2.08 -2.27 4.50
CA ILE A 358 -1.75 -1.49 3.29
C ILE A 358 -0.30 -1.68 2.84
N GLY A 359 0.48 -2.48 3.56
CA GLY A 359 1.86 -2.77 3.20
C GLY A 359 2.84 -1.61 3.40
N GLU A 360 2.43 -0.53 4.04
CA GLU A 360 3.28 0.62 4.43
C GLU A 360 3.47 0.68 5.95
N ASP A 361 4.55 1.33 6.41
CA ASP A 361 4.76 1.63 7.84
C ASP A 361 4.21 3.03 8.16
N LEU A 362 3.22 3.08 9.05
CA LEU A 362 2.57 4.31 9.50
C LEU A 362 3.15 4.87 10.81
N SER A 363 4.26 4.32 11.31
CA SER A 363 4.83 4.76 12.59
C SER A 363 5.61 6.07 12.53
N ASP A 364 6.02 6.49 11.34
CA ASP A 364 6.77 7.74 11.10
C ASP A 364 5.90 8.90 10.55
N SER A 365 4.57 8.71 10.42
CA SER A 365 3.64 9.71 9.85
C SER A 365 3.30 10.87 10.79
#